data_AF-A0A9Q9FI80-F1
#
_entry.id   AF-A0A9Q9FI80-F1
#
_cell.length_a   1.000
_cell.length_b   1.000
_cell.length_c   1.000
_cell.angle_alpha   90.00
_cell.angle_beta   90.00
_cell.angle_gamma   90.00
#
_symmetry.space_group_name_H-M   'P 1'
#
loop_
_entity.id
_entity.type
_entity.pdbx_description
1 polymer ?
#
loop_
_entity_poly.entity_id
_entity_poly.type
_entity_poly.pdbx_seq_one_letter_code
_entity_poly.pdbx_strand_id
1 'polypeptide(L)'
;MKDENLKIVLPDHLQGRSLTTKVIPMLCGLKTMLTHLVELNGDASMLRQWEKRCYKSYCINEIQDLLLESYQEDWPEILKEHLLSKDPCELGASAIDIYLVAYITETFGVGKDIFIQCIKDMGISTKDNTANAIWKVGKNDGVYLGLLNSDGSIRDINFFRQWTHTEFVY
;
A
#
# COMPACT_ATOMS: atom_id res chain seq x y z
N MET A 1 -10.03 15.57 23.99
CA MET A 1 -8.87 16.34 23.49
C MET A 1 -8.46 15.70 22.20
N LYS A 2 -8.51 16.43 21.07
CA LYS A 2 -7.85 15.98 19.84
C LYS A 2 -6.37 16.26 20.07
N ASP A 3 -5.56 15.23 20.18
CA ASP A 3 -4.10 15.37 20.18
C ASP A 3 -3.67 15.80 18.76
N GLU A 4 -3.71 17.10 18.50
CA GLU A 4 -3.33 17.70 17.21
C GLU A 4 -1.81 17.64 16.95
N ASN A 5 -1.03 17.00 17.83
CA ASN A 5 0.42 16.90 17.76
C ASN A 5 0.96 15.46 17.65
N LEU A 6 0.11 14.43 17.62
CA LEU A 6 0.59 13.05 17.47
C LEU A 6 1.21 12.87 16.08
N LYS A 7 2.53 12.65 16.07
CA LYS A 7 3.28 12.32 14.87
C LYS A 7 3.86 10.92 14.99
N ILE A 8 4.14 10.30 13.85
CA ILE A 8 4.94 9.07 13.78
C ILE A 8 6.16 9.35 12.93
N VAL A 9 7.30 8.79 13.33
CA VAL A 9 8.50 8.77 12.49
C VAL A 9 8.52 7.42 11.80
N LEU A 10 8.21 7.41 10.51
CA LEU A 10 8.25 6.20 9.71
C LEU A 10 9.70 5.81 9.40
N PRO A 11 10.14 4.59 9.73
CA PRO A 11 11.47 4.13 9.34
C PRO A 11 11.60 3.97 7.81
N ASP A 12 12.83 4.10 7.32
CA ASP A 12 13.20 3.89 5.91
C ASP A 12 13.20 2.40 5.48
N HIS A 13 12.68 1.53 6.34
CA HIS A 13 12.49 0.10 6.17
C HIS A 13 11.19 -0.33 6.84
N LEU A 14 10.54 -1.36 6.31
CA LEU A 14 9.32 -1.93 6.90
C LEU A 14 9.67 -3.30 7.52
N GLN A 15 9.81 -3.34 8.86
CA GLN A 15 10.21 -4.53 9.63
C GLN A 15 11.45 -5.27 9.06
N GLY A 16 12.47 -4.52 8.62
CA GLY A 16 13.71 -5.06 8.05
C GLY A 16 13.69 -5.25 6.53
N ARG A 17 12.54 -5.07 5.88
CA ARG A 17 12.46 -4.98 4.41
C ARG A 17 12.86 -3.59 3.93
N SER A 18 13.86 -3.53 3.06
CA SER A 18 14.25 -2.28 2.38
C SER A 18 13.18 -1.84 1.37
N LEU A 19 12.85 -0.54 1.40
CA LEU A 19 11.91 0.10 0.47
C LEU A 19 12.43 0.17 -0.97
N THR A 20 13.72 -0.08 -1.19
CA THR A 20 14.35 0.00 -2.52
C THR A 20 14.37 -1.35 -3.25
N THR A 21 13.89 -2.42 -2.62
CA THR A 21 14.01 -3.78 -3.17
C THR A 21 12.87 -4.13 -4.13
N LYS A 22 13.21 -4.32 -5.41
CA LYS A 22 12.35 -4.89 -6.48
C LYS A 22 11.02 -4.17 -6.70
N VAL A 23 11.08 -2.87 -6.98
CA VAL A 23 9.90 -2.12 -7.44
C VAL A 23 9.68 -2.39 -8.94
N ILE A 24 8.80 -3.35 -9.25
CA ILE A 24 8.26 -3.50 -10.61
C ILE A 24 6.92 -2.75 -10.62
N PRO A 25 6.86 -1.54 -11.21
CA PRO A 25 5.62 -0.75 -11.23
C PRO A 25 4.52 -1.50 -11.99
N MET A 26 3.32 -1.56 -11.41
CA MET A 26 2.16 -2.21 -12.02
C MET A 26 0.95 -1.32 -11.97
N LEU A 27 0.34 -1.01 -13.12
CA LEU A 27 -0.87 -0.18 -13.17
C LEU A 27 -2.14 -1.02 -12.90
N CYS A 28 -2.19 -1.73 -11.76
CA CYS A 28 -3.38 -2.45 -11.31
C CYS A 28 -3.59 -2.19 -9.82
N GLY A 29 -4.65 -1.45 -9.50
CA GLY A 29 -5.02 -1.16 -8.11
C GLY A 29 -5.83 -2.29 -7.48
N LEU A 30 -5.73 -2.40 -6.17
CA LEU A 30 -6.32 -3.44 -5.33
C LEU A 30 -7.83 -3.57 -5.56
N LYS A 31 -8.57 -2.46 -5.51
CA LYS A 31 -10.03 -2.43 -5.74
C LYS A 31 -10.42 -3.05 -7.08
N THR A 32 -9.72 -2.66 -8.16
CA THR A 32 -10.03 -3.17 -9.51
C THR A 32 -9.79 -4.68 -9.61
N MET A 33 -8.68 -5.16 -9.03
CA MET A 33 -8.37 -6.59 -9.03
C MET A 33 -9.44 -7.38 -8.24
N LEU A 34 -9.87 -6.89 -7.08
CA LEU A 34 -10.91 -7.54 -6.26
C LEU A 34 -12.28 -7.56 -6.97
N THR A 35 -12.68 -6.45 -7.59
CA THR A 35 -13.93 -6.42 -8.38
C THR A 35 -13.90 -7.43 -9.52
N HIS A 36 -12.81 -7.51 -10.28
CA HIS A 36 -12.68 -8.52 -11.34
C HIS A 36 -12.64 -9.95 -10.79
N LEU A 37 -12.04 -10.19 -9.62
CA LEU A 37 -12.05 -11.51 -8.98
C LEU A 37 -13.49 -11.97 -8.67
N VAL A 38 -14.34 -11.08 -8.18
CA VAL A 38 -15.77 -11.36 -7.94
C VAL A 38 -16.51 -11.63 -9.25
N GLU A 39 -16.29 -10.82 -10.29
CA GLU A 39 -16.88 -11.04 -11.62
C GLU A 39 -16.51 -12.40 -12.23
N LEU A 40 -15.33 -12.92 -11.86
CA LEU A 40 -14.82 -14.23 -12.25
C LEU A 40 -15.23 -15.35 -11.27
N ASN A 41 -16.18 -15.09 -10.37
CA ASN A 41 -16.66 -16.04 -9.35
C ASN A 41 -15.52 -16.61 -8.48
N GLY A 42 -14.50 -15.81 -8.18
CA GLY A 42 -13.35 -16.22 -7.39
C GLY A 42 -12.28 -17.02 -8.15
N ASP A 43 -12.42 -17.22 -9.48
CA ASP A 43 -11.42 -17.95 -10.24
C ASP A 43 -10.17 -17.08 -10.53
N ALA A 44 -9.23 -17.08 -9.60
CA ALA A 44 -7.95 -16.36 -9.72
C ALA A 44 -7.10 -16.82 -10.93
N SER A 45 -7.37 -18.02 -11.49
CA SER A 45 -6.70 -18.50 -12.70
C SER A 45 -7.10 -17.72 -13.95
N MET A 46 -8.29 -17.10 -13.94
CA MET A 46 -8.83 -16.28 -15.04
C MET A 46 -8.39 -14.80 -14.98
N LEU A 47 -7.79 -14.37 -13.87
CA LEU A 47 -7.23 -13.02 -13.77
C LEU A 47 -6.14 -12.77 -14.83
N ARG A 48 -6.09 -11.54 -15.32
CA ARG A 48 -5.05 -11.08 -16.25
C ARG A 48 -3.69 -11.10 -15.54
N GLN A 49 -2.60 -11.17 -16.29
CA GLN A 49 -1.26 -11.31 -15.70
C GLN A 49 -0.91 -10.20 -14.69
N TRP A 50 -1.33 -8.95 -14.93
CA TRP A 50 -1.09 -7.85 -14.00
C TRP A 50 -1.97 -7.92 -12.75
N GLU A 51 -3.21 -8.38 -12.87
CA GLU A 51 -4.11 -8.64 -11.73
C GLU A 51 -3.57 -9.77 -10.87
N LYS A 52 -3.09 -10.86 -11.47
CA LYS A 52 -2.42 -11.95 -10.74
C LYS A 52 -1.23 -11.48 -9.92
N ARG A 53 -0.48 -10.48 -10.41
CA ARG A 53 0.61 -9.90 -9.64
C ARG A 53 0.13 -9.01 -8.50
N CYS A 54 -0.95 -8.23 -8.70
CA CYS A 54 -1.60 -7.48 -7.63
C CYS A 54 -2.15 -8.45 -6.55
N TYR A 55 -2.92 -9.45 -6.95
CA TYR A 55 -3.44 -10.53 -6.12
C TYR A 55 -2.34 -11.18 -5.26
N LYS A 56 -1.20 -11.52 -5.86
CA LYS A 56 -0.04 -12.06 -5.13
C LYS A 56 0.61 -11.03 -4.20
N SER A 57 0.61 -9.75 -4.56
CA SER A 57 1.26 -8.71 -3.76
C SER A 57 0.56 -8.47 -2.42
N TYR A 58 -0.72 -8.81 -2.34
CA TYR A 58 -1.52 -8.70 -1.13
C TYR A 58 -1.86 -10.07 -0.52
N CYS A 59 -1.21 -11.15 -0.96
CA CYS A 59 -1.47 -12.52 -0.47
C CYS A 59 -2.96 -12.92 -0.48
N ILE A 60 -3.72 -12.45 -1.47
CA ILE A 60 -5.20 -12.55 -1.48
C ILE A 60 -5.70 -13.99 -1.43
N ASN A 61 -4.92 -14.96 -1.91
CA ASN A 61 -5.26 -16.38 -1.79
C ASN A 61 -5.53 -16.84 -0.36
N GLU A 62 -4.99 -16.16 0.65
CA GLU A 62 -5.16 -16.53 2.05
C GLU A 62 -6.46 -16.01 2.66
N ILE A 63 -7.06 -14.98 2.05
CA ILE A 63 -8.29 -14.33 2.52
C ILE A 63 -9.38 -14.29 1.45
N GLN A 64 -9.20 -15.00 0.34
CA GLN A 64 -10.12 -14.93 -0.80
C GLN A 64 -11.53 -15.33 -0.40
N ASP A 65 -11.70 -16.46 0.29
CA ASP A 65 -13.02 -16.95 0.67
C ASP A 65 -13.75 -15.92 1.56
N LEU A 66 -13.04 -15.34 2.54
CA LEU A 66 -13.56 -14.27 3.38
C LEU A 66 -13.98 -13.03 2.57
N LEU A 67 -13.20 -12.63 1.57
CA LEU A 67 -13.54 -11.51 0.69
C LEU A 67 -14.76 -11.81 -0.20
N LEU A 68 -14.89 -13.04 -0.70
CA LEU A 68 -16.02 -13.45 -1.54
C LEU A 68 -17.33 -13.61 -0.75
N GLU A 69 -17.24 -13.96 0.53
CA GLU A 69 -18.38 -14.12 1.43
C GLU A 69 -18.82 -12.82 2.13
N SER A 70 -17.99 -11.76 2.06
CA SER A 70 -18.24 -10.47 2.72
C SER A 70 -18.84 -9.42 1.77
N TYR A 71 -19.39 -8.35 2.34
CA TYR A 71 -19.82 -7.19 1.57
C TYR A 71 -18.61 -6.36 1.12
N GLN A 72 -18.71 -5.76 -0.06
CA GLN A 72 -17.60 -4.95 -0.62
C GLN A 72 -17.19 -3.76 0.26
N GLU A 73 -18.12 -3.26 1.08
CA GLU A 73 -17.87 -2.21 2.07
C GLU A 73 -16.96 -2.66 3.22
N ASP A 74 -16.91 -3.96 3.52
CA ASP A 74 -16.09 -4.52 4.60
C ASP A 74 -14.66 -4.86 4.14
N TRP A 75 -14.43 -4.95 2.83
CA TRP A 75 -13.12 -5.32 2.26
C TRP A 75 -11.95 -4.46 2.76
N PRO A 76 -12.05 -3.12 2.88
CA PRO A 76 -10.96 -2.31 3.39
C PRO A 76 -10.49 -2.73 4.79
N GLU A 77 -11.41 -3.04 5.70
CA GLU A 77 -11.06 -3.45 7.07
C GLU A 77 -10.43 -4.86 7.07
N ILE A 78 -11.02 -5.81 6.34
CA ILE A 78 -10.47 -7.17 6.18
C ILE A 78 -9.03 -7.12 5.64
N LEU A 79 -8.79 -6.28 4.63
CA LEU A 79 -7.47 -6.12 4.02
C LEU A 79 -6.47 -5.44 4.97
N LYS A 80 -6.89 -4.45 5.76
CA LYS A 80 -6.03 -3.83 6.76
C LYS A 80 -5.61 -4.84 7.84
N GLU A 81 -6.55 -5.59 8.38
CA GLU A 81 -6.25 -6.64 9.36
C GLU A 81 -5.32 -7.71 8.77
N HIS A 82 -5.57 -8.12 7.52
CA HIS A 82 -4.68 -9.04 6.81
C HIS A 82 -3.27 -8.46 6.68
N LEU A 83 -3.11 -7.22 6.21
CA LEU A 83 -1.80 -6.57 6.07
C LEU A 83 -1.03 -6.46 7.40
N LEU A 84 -1.74 -6.20 8.51
CA LEU A 84 -1.13 -6.16 9.85
C LEU A 84 -0.72 -7.55 10.35
N SER A 85 -1.39 -8.61 9.91
CA SER A 85 -1.05 -9.99 10.26
C SER A 85 0.16 -10.55 9.51
N LYS A 86 0.61 -9.85 8.47
CA LYS A 86 1.66 -10.31 7.56
C LYS A 86 3.05 -9.85 7.97
N ASP A 87 4.04 -10.73 7.76
CA ASP A 87 5.43 -10.29 7.64
C ASP A 87 5.56 -9.44 6.36
N PRO A 88 6.02 -8.18 6.44
CA PRO A 88 6.22 -7.34 5.27
C PRO A 88 7.09 -7.95 4.16
N CYS A 89 7.93 -8.95 4.47
CA CYS A 89 8.71 -9.70 3.48
C CYS A 89 7.86 -10.63 2.59
N GLU A 90 6.67 -11.04 3.04
CA GLU A 90 5.74 -11.86 2.27
C GLU A 90 4.95 -11.04 1.25
N LEU A 91 4.79 -9.74 1.49
CA LEU A 91 4.03 -8.84 0.65
C LEU A 91 4.75 -8.54 -0.68
N GLY A 92 4.00 -8.18 -1.71
CA GLY A 92 4.57 -7.72 -2.99
C GLY A 92 4.74 -6.20 -3.04
N ALA A 93 5.34 -5.72 -4.12
CA ALA A 93 5.66 -4.30 -4.30
C ALA A 93 4.44 -3.38 -4.13
N SER A 94 3.26 -3.75 -4.65
CA SER A 94 2.07 -2.89 -4.58
C SER A 94 1.61 -2.57 -3.15
N ALA A 95 1.71 -3.53 -2.23
CA ALA A 95 1.40 -3.27 -0.82
C ALA A 95 2.44 -2.33 -0.19
N ILE A 96 3.73 -2.52 -0.52
CA ILE A 96 4.82 -1.67 -0.03
C ILE A 96 4.76 -0.26 -0.62
N ASP A 97 4.25 -0.10 -1.84
CA ASP A 97 4.08 1.21 -2.46
C ASP A 97 3.19 2.13 -1.59
N ILE A 98 2.22 1.59 -0.85
CA ILE A 98 1.40 2.35 0.12
C ILE A 98 2.29 2.94 1.21
N TYR A 99 3.15 2.10 1.80
CA TYR A 99 4.09 2.53 2.84
C TYR A 99 5.09 3.56 2.32
N LEU A 100 5.61 3.35 1.11
CA LEU A 100 6.56 4.27 0.50
C LEU A 100 5.95 5.66 0.25
N VAL A 101 4.67 5.71 -0.14
CA VAL A 101 3.93 6.97 -0.24
C VAL A 101 3.84 7.64 1.14
N ALA A 102 3.41 6.91 2.17
CA ALA A 102 3.30 7.44 3.54
C ALA A 102 4.65 7.95 4.08
N TYR A 103 5.71 7.17 3.92
CA TYR A 103 7.05 7.50 4.37
C TYR A 103 7.56 8.78 3.73
N ILE A 104 7.44 8.89 2.40
CA ILE A 104 7.92 10.08 1.70
C ILE A 104 7.09 11.31 2.06
N THR A 105 5.76 11.18 2.14
CA THR A 105 4.92 12.34 2.47
C THR A 105 5.13 12.85 3.87
N GLU A 106 5.33 11.95 4.84
CA GLU A 106 5.62 12.32 6.23
C GLU A 106 7.03 12.90 6.40
N THR A 107 8.02 12.40 5.66
CA THR A 107 9.42 12.77 5.85
C THR A 107 9.86 13.98 5.01
N PHE A 108 9.38 14.09 3.77
CA PHE A 108 9.86 15.07 2.79
C PHE A 108 8.78 16.03 2.30
N GLY A 109 7.49 15.71 2.51
CA GLY A 109 6.36 16.56 2.18
C GLY A 109 5.37 15.93 1.19
N VAL A 110 4.17 16.51 1.15
CA VAL A 110 3.03 15.98 0.39
C VAL A 110 3.10 16.23 -1.10
N GLY A 111 2.45 15.36 -1.87
CA GLY A 111 2.22 15.55 -3.29
C GLY A 111 3.18 14.82 -4.22
N LYS A 112 2.71 14.68 -5.46
CA LYS A 112 3.31 13.83 -6.49
C LYS A 112 4.73 14.25 -6.89
N ASP A 113 4.97 15.55 -7.02
CA ASP A 113 6.25 16.06 -7.54
C ASP A 113 7.38 15.82 -6.52
N ILE A 114 7.10 16.07 -5.23
CA ILE A 114 8.00 15.71 -4.12
C ILE A 114 8.27 14.22 -4.14
N PHE A 115 7.21 13.40 -4.25
CA PHE A 115 7.37 11.95 -4.29
C PHE A 115 8.28 11.47 -5.42
N ILE A 116 8.05 11.93 -6.65
CA ILE A 116 8.86 11.52 -7.81
C ILE A 116 10.32 11.93 -7.65
N GLN A 117 10.56 13.12 -7.10
CA GLN A 117 11.92 13.58 -6.81
C GLN A 117 12.61 12.68 -5.79
N CYS A 118 11.94 12.36 -4.68
CA CYS A 118 12.46 11.43 -3.66
C CYS A 118 12.76 10.03 -4.21
N ILE A 119 11.91 9.47 -5.09
CA ILE A 119 12.16 8.17 -5.73
C ILE A 119 13.48 8.17 -6.52
N LYS A 120 13.80 9.29 -7.18
CA LYS A 120 15.06 9.45 -7.93
C LYS A 120 16.24 9.61 -6.98
N ASP A 121 16.11 10.47 -5.98
CA ASP A 121 17.18 10.79 -5.04
C ASP A 121 17.56 9.59 -4.15
N MET A 122 16.59 8.76 -3.79
CA MET A 122 16.80 7.49 -3.07
C MET A 122 17.33 6.36 -3.97
N GLY A 123 17.50 6.60 -5.28
CA GLY A 123 18.00 5.60 -6.22
C GLY A 123 17.04 4.43 -6.50
N ILE A 124 15.76 4.54 -6.13
CA ILE A 124 14.74 3.49 -6.34
C ILE A 124 14.45 3.34 -7.84
N SER A 125 14.33 4.46 -8.56
CA SER A 125 14.20 4.47 -10.02
C SER A 125 14.57 5.82 -10.60
N THR A 126 15.31 5.81 -11.70
CA THR A 126 15.61 7.00 -12.51
C THR A 126 14.53 7.31 -13.56
N LYS A 127 13.58 6.39 -13.77
CA LYS A 127 12.52 6.51 -14.78
C LYS A 127 11.26 7.14 -14.20
N ASP A 128 10.82 8.25 -14.81
CA ASP A 128 9.59 8.96 -14.40
C ASP A 128 8.35 8.07 -14.46
N ASN A 129 8.21 7.24 -15.50
CA ASN A 129 7.05 6.36 -15.63
C ASN A 129 6.94 5.35 -14.49
N THR A 130 8.09 4.89 -13.97
CA THR A 130 8.12 4.00 -12.80
C THR A 130 7.70 4.75 -11.55
N ALA A 131 8.29 5.91 -11.27
CA ALA A 131 7.94 6.74 -10.12
C ALA A 131 6.45 7.15 -10.12
N ASN A 132 5.93 7.52 -11.29
CA ASN A 132 4.52 7.82 -11.51
C ASN A 132 3.60 6.64 -11.19
N ALA A 133 3.99 5.43 -11.60
CA ALA A 133 3.20 4.23 -11.37
C ALA A 133 3.19 3.84 -9.88
N ILE A 134 4.34 3.90 -9.20
CA ILE A 134 4.45 3.67 -7.75
C ILE A 134 3.52 4.64 -7.01
N TRP A 135 3.65 5.95 -7.28
CA TRP A 135 2.79 6.97 -6.69
C TRP A 135 1.31 6.66 -6.91
N LYS A 136 0.92 6.38 -8.16
CA LYS A 136 -0.48 6.15 -8.51
C LYS A 136 -1.04 4.92 -7.78
N VAL A 137 -0.28 3.84 -7.72
CA VAL A 137 -0.74 2.57 -7.12
C VAL A 137 -0.79 2.70 -5.61
N GLY A 138 0.34 3.04 -4.97
CA GLY A 138 0.42 3.17 -3.51
C GLY A 138 -0.60 4.18 -2.97
N LYS A 139 -0.76 5.32 -3.64
CA LYS A 139 -1.76 6.32 -3.25
C LYS A 139 -3.19 5.82 -3.44
N ASN A 140 -3.50 5.21 -4.58
CA ASN A 140 -4.88 4.77 -4.84
C ASN A 140 -5.29 3.62 -3.92
N ASP A 141 -4.39 2.67 -3.69
CA ASP A 141 -4.65 1.53 -2.80
C ASP A 141 -4.71 2.00 -1.34
N GLY A 142 -3.80 2.88 -0.92
CA GLY A 142 -3.85 3.49 0.42
C GLY A 142 -5.11 4.33 0.65
N VAL A 143 -5.59 5.08 -0.34
CA VAL A 143 -6.86 5.82 -0.25
C VAL A 143 -8.04 4.86 -0.19
N TYR A 144 -8.04 3.78 -1.00
CA TYR A 144 -9.09 2.78 -0.98
C TYR A 144 -9.21 2.08 0.38
N LEU A 145 -8.08 1.76 1.01
CA LEU A 145 -8.02 1.15 2.34
C LEU A 145 -8.30 2.14 3.49
N GLY A 146 -8.50 3.43 3.20
CA GLY A 146 -8.68 4.47 4.22
C GLY A 146 -7.41 4.85 4.98
N LEU A 147 -6.23 4.41 4.50
CA LEU A 147 -4.93 4.63 5.13
C LEU A 147 -4.33 5.99 4.79
N LEU A 148 -4.58 6.48 3.57
CA LEU A 148 -4.04 7.73 3.05
C LEU A 148 -5.15 8.71 2.66
N ASN A 149 -4.84 10.00 2.75
CA ASN A 149 -5.62 11.07 2.12
C ASN A 149 -5.35 11.13 0.62
N SER A 150 -6.15 11.92 -0.10
CA SER A 150 -6.06 12.03 -1.56
C SER A 150 -4.74 12.64 -2.07
N ASP A 151 -4.03 13.38 -1.22
CA ASP A 151 -2.71 13.99 -1.45
C ASP A 151 -1.53 13.09 -1.03
N GLY A 152 -1.81 11.89 -0.50
CA GLY A 152 -0.82 10.92 -0.04
C GLY A 152 -0.38 11.09 1.41
N SER A 153 -0.87 12.09 2.14
CA SER A 153 -0.64 12.22 3.59
C SER A 153 -1.35 11.09 4.36
N ILE A 154 -0.85 10.78 5.56
CA ILE A 154 -1.41 9.71 6.40
C ILE A 154 -2.79 10.10 6.91
N ARG A 155 -3.75 9.18 6.78
CA ARG A 155 -5.10 9.28 7.33
C ARG A 155 -5.29 8.39 8.56
N ASP A 156 -4.77 7.16 8.53
CA ASP A 156 -4.83 6.21 9.64
C ASP A 156 -3.44 6.00 10.27
N ILE A 157 -3.10 6.89 11.21
CA ILE A 157 -1.80 6.85 11.89
C ILE A 157 -1.61 5.57 12.73
N ASN A 158 -2.70 5.00 13.27
CA ASN A 158 -2.65 3.81 14.11
C ASN A 158 -2.32 2.57 13.29
N PHE A 159 -2.78 2.49 12.04
CA PHE A 159 -2.40 1.41 11.14
C PHE A 159 -0.88 1.42 10.90
N PHE A 160 -0.31 2.56 10.47
CA PHE A 160 1.12 2.62 10.17
C PHE A 160 2.00 2.38 11.40
N ARG A 161 1.56 2.86 12.58
CA ARG A 161 2.19 2.58 13.85
C ARG A 161 2.28 1.07 14.13
N GLN A 162 1.15 0.37 14.03
CA GLN A 162 1.10 -1.07 14.20
C GLN A 162 1.93 -1.79 13.14
N TRP A 163 1.84 -1.37 11.88
CA TRP A 163 2.52 -2.04 10.78
C TRP A 163 4.05 -1.92 10.85
N THR A 164 4.56 -0.83 11.43
CA THR A 164 6.00 -0.59 11.61
C THR A 164 6.53 -0.98 12.98
N HIS A 165 5.65 -1.35 13.93
CA HIS A 165 5.99 -1.48 15.35
C HIS A 165 6.69 -0.23 15.92
N THR A 166 6.27 0.96 15.48
CA THR A 166 6.79 2.25 15.99
C THR A 166 5.95 2.78 17.14
N GLU A 167 6.53 3.64 17.96
CA GLU A 167 5.81 4.37 19.01
C GLU A 167 5.49 5.80 18.55
N PHE A 168 4.49 6.43 19.17
CA PHE A 168 4.21 7.83 18.92
C PHE A 168 5.32 8.75 19.41
N VAL A 169 5.51 9.86 18.70
CA VAL A 169 6.37 10.96 19.13
C VAL A 169 5.53 12.21 19.42
N TYR A 170 5.99 13.02 20.39
CA TYR A 170 5.35 14.25 20.85
C TYR A 170 6.08 15.49 20.33
#